data_AF-A0A815BQN7-F1
#
_entry.id   AF-A0A815BQN7-F1
#
_cell.length_a   1.000
_cell.length_b   1.000
_cell.length_c   1.000
_cell.angle_alpha   90.00
_cell.angle_beta   90.00
_cell.angle_gamma   90.00
#
_symmetry.space_group_name_H-M   'P 1'
#
loop_
_entity.id
_entity.type
_entity.pdbx_description
1 polymer ?
#
loop_
_entity_poly.entity_id
_entity_poly.type
_entity_poly.pdbx_seq_one_letter_code
_entity_poly.pdbx_strand_id
1 'polypeptide(L)'
;MGNSANQDCNETTMSKLGDIMKRISPFAAAFKVMHEVEQEEIDRAKKEKRAPPPLRMIFDINHRIHDQRRYNLPTANEVAAVFVGEDSEVLAYRHIAIHPRGQHLQTISILHPHCDPMIYPLLFPRRDEGWHPELEKIDRSRNRKRVSMLQFYSYRLAIRQTFSAMHYAGKLF
;
A
#
# COMPACT_ATOMS: atom_id res chain seq x y z
N MET A 1 -1.04 9.68 -18.88
CA MET A 1 -0.05 10.39 -18.03
C MET A 1 -0.40 11.87 -18.05
N GLY A 2 -0.88 12.46 -16.95
CA GLY A 2 -1.52 13.79 -17.00
C GLY A 2 -1.55 14.55 -15.68
N ASN A 3 -0.52 14.40 -14.85
CA ASN A 3 -0.34 15.20 -13.65
C ASN A 3 0.92 16.05 -13.82
N SER A 4 0.79 17.38 -13.68
CA SER A 4 1.92 18.31 -13.80
C SER A 4 3.03 18.02 -12.78
N ALA A 5 2.67 17.48 -11.61
CA ALA A 5 3.62 17.06 -10.58
C ALA A 5 4.56 15.92 -11.03
N ASN A 6 4.20 15.17 -12.08
CA ASN A 6 4.99 14.06 -12.59
C ASN A 6 5.79 14.43 -13.86
N GLN A 7 5.80 15.70 -14.26
CA GLN A 7 6.50 16.15 -15.49
C GLN A 7 8.02 15.91 -15.41
N ASP A 8 8.60 16.05 -14.21
CA ASP A 8 10.03 15.83 -13.98
C ASP A 8 10.36 14.38 -13.55
N CYS A 9 9.38 13.47 -13.63
CA CYS A 9 9.60 12.08 -13.23
C CYS A 9 10.55 11.40 -14.22
N ASN A 10 11.76 11.07 -13.76
CA ASN A 10 12.77 10.44 -14.59
C ASN A 10 12.43 8.97 -14.88
N GLU A 11 12.10 8.69 -16.14
CA GLU A 11 11.72 7.36 -16.62
C GLU A 11 12.81 6.30 -16.35
N THR A 12 14.09 6.65 -16.53
CA THR A 12 15.21 5.73 -16.29
C THR A 12 15.29 5.34 -14.80
N THR A 13 15.07 6.29 -13.90
CA THR A 13 15.04 6.03 -12.46
C THR A 13 13.86 5.11 -12.10
N MET A 14 12.67 5.38 -12.64
CA MET A 14 11.48 4.56 -12.40
C MET A 14 11.63 3.13 -12.92
N SER A 15 12.23 2.96 -14.11
CA SER A 15 12.53 1.64 -14.66
C SER A 15 13.51 0.87 -13.78
N LYS A 16 14.63 1.49 -13.37
CA LYS A 16 15.60 0.88 -12.45
C LYS A 16 14.96 0.50 -11.12
N LEU A 17 14.12 1.37 -10.56
CA LEU A 17 13.38 1.10 -9.33
C LEU A 17 12.46 -0.11 -9.50
N GLY A 18 11.72 -0.18 -10.61
CA GLY A 18 10.87 -1.31 -10.96
C GLY A 18 11.65 -2.63 -11.04
N ASP A 19 12.81 -2.62 -11.68
CA ASP A 19 13.65 -3.81 -11.82
C ASP A 19 14.24 -4.27 -10.48
N ILE A 20 14.67 -3.30 -9.66
CA ILE A 20 15.11 -3.58 -8.29
C ILE A 20 13.95 -4.23 -7.53
N MET A 21 12.77 -3.61 -7.52
CA MET A 21 11.61 -4.11 -6.79
C MET A 21 11.20 -5.52 -7.23
N LYS A 22 11.21 -5.82 -8.54
CA LYS A 22 10.96 -7.16 -9.07
C LYS A 22 11.96 -8.21 -8.54
N ARG A 23 13.22 -7.80 -8.30
CA ARG A 23 14.27 -8.70 -7.82
C ARG A 23 14.23 -8.94 -6.32
N ILE A 24 13.97 -7.91 -5.51
CA ILE A 24 14.05 -8.01 -4.04
C ILE A 24 12.69 -8.23 -3.36
N SER A 25 11.58 -7.75 -3.94
CA SER A 25 10.28 -7.85 -3.31
C SER A 25 9.59 -9.16 -3.70
N PRO A 26 9.27 -10.06 -2.75
CA PRO A 26 8.49 -11.26 -3.05
C PRO A 26 7.07 -10.92 -3.50
N PHE A 27 6.55 -9.74 -3.11
CA PHE A 27 5.25 -9.28 -3.55
C PHE A 27 5.24 -8.92 -5.04
N ALA A 28 6.31 -8.31 -5.55
CA ALA A 28 6.44 -8.03 -6.99
C ALA A 28 6.50 -9.31 -7.84
N ALA A 29 7.06 -10.40 -7.29
CA ALA A 29 7.03 -11.71 -7.93
C ALA A 29 5.64 -12.37 -7.85
N ALA A 30 4.95 -12.28 -6.71
CA ALA A 30 3.70 -12.99 -6.47
C ALA A 30 2.44 -12.30 -7.06
N PHE A 31 2.46 -10.98 -7.19
CA PHE A 31 1.31 -10.18 -7.62
C PHE A 31 1.59 -9.43 -8.92
N LYS A 32 0.53 -9.17 -9.69
CA LYS A 32 0.61 -8.30 -10.86
C LYS A 32 0.56 -6.84 -10.45
N VAL A 33 1.41 -6.01 -11.06
CA VAL A 33 1.31 -4.55 -10.95
C VAL A 33 0.35 -4.00 -12.00
N MET A 34 -0.19 -2.81 -11.78
CA MET A 34 -1.16 -2.20 -12.71
C MET A 34 -0.64 -2.07 -14.14
N HIS A 35 0.65 -1.81 -14.34
CA HIS A 35 1.26 -1.76 -15.67
C HIS A 35 1.18 -3.09 -16.43
N GLU A 36 1.35 -4.22 -15.74
CA GLU A 36 1.23 -5.54 -16.37
C GLU A 36 -0.22 -5.86 -16.72
N VAL A 37 -1.15 -5.53 -15.82
CA VAL A 37 -2.59 -5.69 -16.06
C VAL A 37 -3.04 -4.85 -17.26
N GLU A 38 -2.53 -3.62 -17.37
CA GLU A 38 -2.78 -2.75 -18.51
C GLU A 38 -2.25 -3.34 -19.81
N GLN A 39 -1.00 -3.80 -19.82
CA GLN A 39 -0.39 -4.36 -21.02
C GLN A 39 -1.12 -5.62 -21.50
N GLU A 40 -1.49 -6.52 -20.58
CA GLU A 40 -2.27 -7.73 -20.90
C GLU A 40 -3.64 -7.39 -21.50
N GLU A 41 -4.33 -6.38 -20.97
CA GLU A 41 -5.63 -5.94 -21.50
C GLU A 41 -5.50 -5.23 -22.85
N ILE A 42 -4.43 -4.47 -23.07
CA ILE A 42 -4.11 -3.88 -24.38
C ILE A 42 -3.87 -4.98 -25.40
N ASP A 43 -3.10 -6.02 -25.05
CA ASP A 43 -2.78 -7.11 -25.97
C ASP A 43 -3.98 -8.00 -26.25
N ARG A 44 -4.85 -8.22 -25.26
CA ARG A 44 -6.15 -8.87 -25.45
C ARG A 44 -7.04 -8.05 -26.37
N ALA A 45 -7.13 -6.74 -26.14
CA ALA A 45 -7.94 -5.84 -26.96
C ALA A 45 -7.49 -5.85 -28.43
N LYS A 46 -6.18 -5.88 -28.69
CA LYS A 46 -5.61 -6.04 -30.04
C LYS A 46 -6.01 -7.36 -30.69
N LYS A 47 -5.93 -8.48 -29.96
CA LYS A 47 -6.35 -9.81 -30.47
C LYS A 47 -7.83 -9.85 -30.81
N GLU A 48 -8.65 -9.23 -29.98
CA GLU A 48 -10.10 -9.14 -30.15
C GLU A 48 -10.54 -8.04 -31.13
N LYS A 49 -9.60 -7.28 -31.70
CA LYS A 49 -9.86 -6.10 -32.56
C LYS A 49 -10.79 -5.07 -31.90
N ARG A 50 -10.77 -4.96 -30.58
CA ARG A 50 -11.49 -3.93 -29.83
C ARG A 50 -10.54 -2.79 -29.43
N ALA A 51 -11.11 -1.62 -29.16
CA ALA A 51 -10.35 -0.54 -28.54
C ALA A 51 -9.94 -0.94 -27.10
N PRO A 52 -8.72 -0.63 -26.65
CA PRO A 52 -8.31 -0.86 -25.27
C PRO A 52 -9.19 -0.06 -24.31
N PRO A 53 -9.60 -0.62 -23.16
CA PRO A 53 -10.48 0.07 -22.23
C PRO A 53 -9.69 1.17 -21.52
N PRO A 54 -10.27 2.37 -21.27
CA PRO A 54 -9.60 3.40 -20.50
C PRO A 54 -9.49 2.94 -19.04
N LEU A 55 -8.26 2.65 -18.59
CA LEU A 55 -8.01 2.37 -17.18
C LEU A 55 -8.04 3.67 -16.38
N ARG A 56 -8.90 3.72 -15.37
CA ARG A 56 -8.95 4.82 -14.39
C ARG A 56 -8.70 4.24 -13.01
N MET A 57 -7.78 4.85 -12.28
CA MET A 57 -7.66 4.61 -10.84
C MET A 57 -8.83 5.35 -10.16
N ILE A 58 -9.74 4.59 -9.55
CA ILE A 58 -10.89 5.14 -8.84
C ILE A 58 -10.65 4.86 -7.35
N PHE A 59 -10.66 5.91 -6.54
CA PHE A 59 -10.74 5.78 -5.09
C PHE A 59 -12.22 5.59 -4.74
N ASP A 60 -12.59 4.42 -4.21
CA ASP A 60 -13.95 4.18 -3.75
C ASP A 60 -14.21 4.97 -2.46
N ILE A 61 -14.76 6.17 -2.63
CA ILE A 61 -15.26 7.00 -1.55
C ILE A 61 -16.73 6.65 -1.40
N ASN A 62 -17.01 5.46 -0.86
CA ASN A 62 -18.37 5.02 -0.60
C ASN A 62 -19.02 5.92 0.48
N HIS A 63 -19.62 7.03 0.03
CA HIS A 63 -20.23 8.11 0.82
C HIS A 63 -21.43 7.70 1.69
N ARG A 64 -21.85 6.43 1.65
CA ARG A 64 -23.10 5.98 2.30
C ARG A 64 -22.91 5.42 3.71
N ILE A 65 -21.67 5.19 4.18
CA ILE A 65 -21.44 4.44 5.43
C ILE A 65 -20.82 5.30 6.56
N HIS A 66 -20.27 6.50 6.31
CA HIS A 66 -19.60 7.26 7.37
C HIS A 66 -19.92 8.76 7.39
N ASP A 67 -20.20 9.23 8.62
CA ASP A 67 -20.57 10.60 9.04
C ASP A 67 -19.78 11.72 8.34
N GLN A 68 -20.50 12.74 7.86
CA GLN A 68 -20.03 13.85 7.03
C GLN A 68 -19.25 14.94 7.80
N ARG A 69 -18.97 14.76 9.09
CA ARG A 69 -18.36 15.84 9.90
C ARG A 69 -16.86 15.74 10.17
N ARG A 70 -16.11 14.85 9.49
CA ARG A 70 -14.66 14.76 9.75
C ARG A 70 -13.75 14.33 8.60
N TYR A 71 -14.23 14.39 7.37
CA TYR A 71 -13.45 13.96 6.19
C TYR A 71 -13.50 15.04 5.12
N ASN A 72 -12.51 15.94 5.11
CA ASN A 72 -12.32 16.80 3.94
C ASN A 72 -11.86 15.91 2.78
N LEU A 73 -12.48 16.07 1.61
CA LEU A 73 -11.94 15.55 0.36
C LEU A 73 -10.51 16.10 0.18
N PRO A 74 -9.54 15.28 -0.26
CA PRO A 74 -8.17 15.76 -0.48
C PRO A 74 -8.22 16.94 -1.46
N THR A 75 -7.79 18.11 -0.99
CA THR A 75 -7.78 19.34 -1.81
C THR A 75 -6.46 19.49 -2.59
N ALA A 76 -5.48 18.62 -2.30
CA ALA A 76 -4.25 18.43 -3.04
C ALA A 76 -4.07 16.92 -3.35
N ASN A 77 -3.26 16.58 -4.36
CA ASN A 77 -2.94 15.21 -4.77
C ASN A 77 -2.07 14.42 -3.75
N GLU A 78 -2.05 14.84 -2.49
CA GLU A 78 -1.24 14.30 -1.41
C GLU A 78 -2.17 13.67 -0.37
N VAL A 79 -2.03 12.37 -0.15
CA VAL A 79 -2.79 11.63 0.86
C VAL A 79 -1.91 11.45 2.09
N ALA A 80 -2.16 12.25 3.13
CA ALA A 80 -1.69 11.97 4.49
C ALA A 80 -2.91 11.81 5.41
N ALA A 81 -3.07 10.63 6.01
CA ALA A 81 -4.08 10.39 7.05
C ALA A 81 -3.44 10.55 8.43
N VAL A 82 -3.91 11.52 9.22
CA VAL A 82 -3.58 11.65 10.64
C VAL A 82 -4.69 11.00 11.45
N PHE A 83 -4.35 9.97 12.24
CA PHE A 83 -5.29 9.31 13.14
C PHE A 83 -5.18 9.91 14.56
N VAL A 84 -6.29 10.44 15.06
CA VAL A 84 -6.52 10.64 16.50
C VAL A 84 -7.82 9.92 16.84
N GLY A 85 -7.72 8.86 17.63
CA GLY A 85 -8.87 8.14 18.18
C GLY A 85 -8.71 7.99 19.68
N GLU A 86 -9.68 8.50 20.43
CA GLU A 86 -10.03 7.94 21.74
C GLU A 86 -10.68 6.57 21.46
N ASP A 87 -10.12 5.54 22.07
CA ASP A 87 -10.59 4.15 22.09
C ASP A 87 -10.74 3.40 20.75
N SER A 88 -9.67 2.67 20.41
CA SER A 88 -9.61 1.28 19.89
C SER A 88 -10.50 0.78 18.74
N GLU A 89 -11.33 1.56 18.08
CA GLU A 89 -12.08 1.08 16.90
C GLU A 89 -11.41 1.50 15.59
N VAL A 90 -10.43 0.69 15.19
CA VAL A 90 -9.92 0.72 13.81
C VAL A 90 -11.06 0.28 12.90
N LEU A 91 -11.57 1.21 12.07
CA LEU A 91 -12.64 0.97 11.09
C LEU A 91 -12.39 -0.35 10.33
N ALA A 92 -13.14 -1.40 10.67
CA ALA A 92 -12.88 -2.79 10.29
C ALA A 92 -13.19 -3.14 8.82
N TYR A 93 -13.66 -2.18 8.01
CA TYR A 93 -14.30 -2.45 6.72
C TYR A 93 -13.53 -1.95 5.49
N ARG A 94 -12.25 -1.59 5.63
CA ARG A 94 -11.44 -1.24 4.46
C ARG A 94 -10.75 -2.49 3.90
N HIS A 95 -10.87 -2.64 2.59
CA HIS A 95 -10.38 -3.78 1.84
C HIS A 95 -9.49 -3.32 0.69
N ILE A 96 -8.49 -4.12 0.32
CA ILE A 96 -7.57 -3.87 -0.78
C ILE A 96 -7.72 -4.99 -1.80
N ALA A 97 -7.88 -4.61 -3.06
CA ALA A 97 -7.88 -5.57 -4.16
C ALA A 97 -6.43 -5.93 -4.55
N ILE A 98 -6.15 -7.23 -4.63
CA ILE A 98 -4.85 -7.78 -5.02
C ILE A 98 -5.05 -8.74 -6.19
N HIS A 99 -4.07 -8.80 -7.09
CA HIS A 99 -4.12 -9.68 -8.26
C HIS A 99 -2.95 -10.68 -8.20
N PRO A 100 -3.11 -11.83 -7.53
CA PRO A 100 -2.08 -12.86 -7.51
C PRO A 100 -1.85 -13.40 -8.92
N ARG A 101 -0.59 -13.67 -9.28
CA ARG A 101 -0.27 -14.25 -10.60
C ARG A 101 -0.89 -15.65 -10.71
N GLY A 102 -1.56 -15.91 -11.82
CA GLY A 102 -2.25 -17.18 -12.08
C GLY A 102 -3.56 -17.35 -11.33
N GLN A 103 -4.06 -16.33 -10.63
CA GLN A 103 -5.34 -16.37 -9.92
C GLN A 103 -6.22 -15.17 -10.29
N HIS A 104 -7.48 -15.23 -9.89
CA HIS A 104 -8.42 -14.12 -10.05
C HIS A 104 -8.12 -13.01 -9.05
N LEU A 105 -8.67 -11.82 -9.30
CA LEU A 105 -8.63 -10.71 -8.36
C LEU A 105 -9.21 -11.15 -7.01
N GLN A 106 -8.48 -10.89 -5.94
CA GLN A 106 -8.84 -11.21 -4.58
C GLN A 106 -8.84 -9.94 -3.74
N THR A 107 -9.46 -10.01 -2.56
CA THR A 107 -9.58 -8.89 -1.66
C THR A 107 -9.03 -9.27 -0.29
N ILE A 108 -8.18 -8.41 0.27
CA ILE A 108 -7.62 -8.57 1.63
C ILE A 108 -8.08 -7.44 2.54
N SER A 109 -8.13 -7.70 3.84
CA SER A 109 -8.38 -6.66 4.85
C SER A 109 -7.18 -5.72 4.97
N ILE A 110 -7.41 -4.45 5.30
CA ILE A 110 -6.34 -3.53 5.71
C ILE A 110 -5.58 -4.00 6.96
N LEU A 111 -6.17 -4.91 7.75
CA LEU A 111 -5.55 -5.49 8.94
C LEU A 111 -4.66 -6.71 8.61
N HIS A 112 -4.55 -7.06 7.33
CA HIS A 112 -3.71 -8.17 6.89
C HIS A 112 -2.23 -7.80 7.06
N PRO A 113 -1.35 -8.70 7.56
CA PRO A 113 0.07 -8.40 7.78
C PRO A 113 0.82 -7.98 6.50
N HIS A 114 0.31 -8.34 5.33
CA HIS A 114 0.87 -7.92 4.04
C HIS A 114 0.30 -6.61 3.49
N CYS A 115 -0.68 -5.98 4.15
CA CYS A 115 -1.29 -4.74 3.70
C CYS A 115 -0.26 -3.61 3.60
N ASP A 116 0.42 -3.26 4.70
CA ASP A 116 1.39 -2.16 4.70
C ASP A 116 2.54 -2.38 3.70
N PRO A 117 3.13 -3.60 3.60
CA PRO A 117 4.16 -3.88 2.60
C PRO A 117 3.70 -3.77 1.15
N MET A 118 2.42 -4.07 0.87
CA MET A 118 1.85 -3.96 -0.47
C MET A 118 1.52 -2.51 -0.84
N ILE A 119 1.05 -1.70 0.11
CA ILE A 119 0.75 -0.27 -0.12
C ILE A 119 2.02 0.56 -0.18
N TYR A 120 3.03 0.24 0.64
CA TYR A 120 4.29 0.98 0.71
C TYR A 120 5.51 0.12 0.34
N PRO A 121 5.61 -0.39 -0.91
CA PRO A 121 6.68 -1.31 -1.30
C PRO A 121 8.10 -0.75 -1.11
N LEU A 122 8.28 0.58 -1.17
CA LEU A 122 9.58 1.22 -0.94
C LEU A 122 9.98 1.31 0.53
N LEU A 123 8.99 1.37 1.44
CA LEU A 123 9.22 1.34 2.88
C LEU A 123 9.44 -0.10 3.37
N PHE A 124 8.86 -1.06 2.66
CA PHE A 124 8.98 -2.50 2.92
C PHE A 124 9.51 -3.23 1.68
N PRO A 125 10.77 -2.98 1.26
CA PRO A 125 11.33 -3.56 0.05
C PRO A 125 11.55 -5.07 0.15
N ARG A 126 11.47 -5.63 1.36
CA ARG A 126 11.63 -7.05 1.68
C ARG A 126 10.32 -7.64 2.21
N ARG A 127 10.31 -8.93 2.53
CA ARG A 127 9.16 -9.68 3.09
C ARG A 127 8.84 -9.33 4.55
N ASP A 128 9.05 -8.07 4.92
CA ASP A 128 8.76 -7.59 6.25
C ASP A 128 7.24 -7.51 6.41
N GLU A 129 6.69 -8.13 7.44
CA GLU A 129 5.27 -8.00 7.74
C GLU A 129 4.99 -6.63 8.38
N GLY A 130 3.85 -6.05 8.00
CA GLY A 130 3.23 -4.90 8.64
C GLY A 130 2.53 -5.27 9.95
N TRP A 131 1.81 -4.33 10.52
CA TRP A 131 1.08 -4.59 11.76
C TRP A 131 -0.20 -5.39 11.47
N HIS A 132 -0.54 -6.34 12.35
CA HIS A 132 -1.83 -7.02 12.34
C HIS A 132 -2.34 -7.27 13.78
N PRO A 133 -3.66 -7.47 13.99
CA PRO A 133 -4.26 -7.56 15.33
C PRO A 133 -3.78 -8.75 16.18
N GLU A 134 -3.27 -9.79 15.54
CA GLU A 134 -2.78 -11.01 16.20
C GLU A 134 -1.29 -10.92 16.55
N LEU A 135 -0.63 -9.80 16.25
CA LEU A 135 0.79 -9.63 16.55
C LEU A 135 1.03 -9.63 18.06
N GLU A 136 1.83 -10.58 18.53
CA GLU A 136 2.15 -10.74 19.95
C GLU A 136 3.54 -10.22 20.31
N LYS A 137 3.71 -9.83 21.57
CA LYS A 137 5.01 -9.50 22.15
C LYS A 137 5.80 -10.78 22.39
N ILE A 138 7.11 -10.70 22.17
CA ILE A 138 8.06 -11.78 22.46
C ILE A 138 8.03 -12.12 23.96
N ASP A 139 8.01 -11.10 24.81
CA ASP A 139 7.84 -11.28 26.25
C ASP A 139 6.35 -11.39 26.61
N ARG A 140 5.90 -12.63 26.79
CA ARG A 140 4.53 -13.00 27.17
C ARG A 140 4.26 -12.83 28.67
N SER A 141 5.25 -12.40 29.48
CA SER A 141 5.11 -12.27 30.93
C SER A 141 4.19 -11.12 31.38
N ARG A 142 3.92 -10.14 30.52
CA ARG A 142 3.05 -8.99 30.85
C ARG A 142 1.59 -9.28 30.47
N ASN A 143 0.65 -8.76 31.28
CA ASN A 143 -0.80 -8.92 31.07
C ASN A 143 -1.30 -8.51 29.67
N ARG A 144 -0.57 -7.66 28.93
CA ARG A 144 -0.90 -7.26 27.56
C ARG A 144 -0.01 -7.96 26.53
N LYS A 145 -0.52 -9.08 26.00
CA LYS A 145 0.16 -9.94 25.01
C LYS A 145 0.22 -9.35 23.60
N ARG A 146 -0.80 -8.61 23.19
CA ARG A 146 -0.89 -8.02 21.84
C ARG A 146 -0.08 -6.73 21.71
N VAL A 147 0.55 -6.55 20.57
CA VAL A 147 1.25 -5.31 20.17
C VAL A 147 0.22 -4.36 19.56
N SER A 148 0.10 -3.14 20.09
CA SER A 148 -0.73 -2.12 19.45
C SER A 148 -0.06 -1.58 18.19
N MET A 149 -0.85 -1.05 17.25
CA MET A 149 -0.32 -0.40 16.05
C MET A 149 0.70 0.71 16.41
N LEU A 150 0.40 1.52 17.43
CA LEU A 150 1.34 2.52 17.96
C LEU A 150 2.66 1.89 18.40
N GLN A 151 2.63 0.82 19.19
CA GLN A 151 3.84 0.13 19.66
C GLN A 151 4.68 -0.40 18.49
N PHE A 152 4.02 -0.97 17.48
CA PHE A 152 4.70 -1.48 16.28
C PHE A 152 5.41 -0.38 15.50
N TYR A 153 4.70 0.71 15.19
CA TYR A 153 5.28 1.82 14.42
C TYR A 153 6.31 2.62 15.23
N SER A 154 6.10 2.83 16.53
CA SER A 154 7.12 3.41 17.40
C SER A 154 8.40 2.57 17.41
N TYR A 155 8.29 1.23 17.42
CA TYR A 155 9.46 0.34 17.33
C TYR A 155 10.16 0.43 15.97
N ARG A 156 9.41 0.48 14.85
CA ARG A 156 9.96 0.63 13.49
C ARG A 156 10.62 1.99 13.26
N LEU A 157 10.08 3.05 13.86
CA LEU A 157 10.58 4.42 13.76
C LEU A 157 11.67 4.75 14.81
N ALA A 158 11.93 3.87 15.77
CA ALA A 158 13.01 4.04 16.72
C ALA A 158 14.37 4.07 16.00
N ILE A 159 15.20 5.08 16.29
CA ILE A 159 16.52 5.27 15.69
C ILE A 159 17.44 4.11 16.08
N ARG A 160 18.14 3.53 15.10
CA ARG A 160 19.12 2.44 15.27
C ARG A 160 20.33 2.69 14.38
N GLN A 161 21.43 2.02 14.68
CA GLN A 161 22.67 2.08 13.89
C GLN A 161 22.59 1.34 12.54
N THR A 162 21.48 0.65 12.27
CA THR A 162 21.25 -0.11 11.03
C THR A 162 20.41 0.69 10.04
N PHE A 163 20.66 0.51 8.74
CA PHE A 163 19.82 1.08 7.69
C PHE A 163 18.34 0.69 7.86
N SER A 164 17.45 1.67 7.71
CA SER A 164 16.00 1.50 7.77
C SER A 164 15.35 2.42 6.75
N ALA A 165 14.60 1.85 5.80
CA ALA A 165 13.94 2.63 4.75
C ALA A 165 12.99 3.70 5.33
N MET A 166 12.38 3.43 6.48
CA MET A 166 11.48 4.36 7.18
C MET A 166 12.18 5.65 7.64
N HIS A 167 13.47 5.60 7.96
CA HIS A 167 14.23 6.76 8.42
C HIS A 167 14.77 7.63 7.28
N TYR A 168 14.99 7.03 6.12
CA TYR A 168 15.45 7.72 4.91
C TYR A 168 14.29 8.15 4.01
N ALA A 169 13.07 7.71 4.29
CA ALA A 169 11.89 8.16 3.59
C ALA A 169 11.63 9.64 3.89
N GLY A 170 11.36 10.41 2.83
CA GLY A 170 10.97 11.81 2.93
C GLY A 170 9.45 11.99 2.89
N LYS A 171 9.01 13.23 3.11
CA LYS A 171 7.61 13.62 2.84
C LYS A 171 7.32 13.44 1.36
N LEU A 172 6.12 12.96 1.07
CA LEU A 172 5.58 12.93 -0.29
C LEU A 172 5.04 14.34 -0.59
N PHE A 173 5.97 15.26 -0.86
CA PHE A 173 5.77 16.70 -1.12
C PHE A 173 5.09 17.48 0.03
#